data_AF-A0A924IK83-F1
#
_entry.id   AF-A0A924IK83-F1
#
_cell.length_a   1.000
_cell.length_b   1.000
_cell.length_c   1.000
_cell.angle_alpha   90.00
_cell.angle_beta   90.00
_cell.angle_gamma   90.00
#
_symmetry.space_group_name_H-M   'P 1'
#
loop_
_entity.id
_entity.type
_entity.pdbx_description
1 polymer ?
#
loop_
_entity_poly.entity_id
_entity_poly.type
_entity_poly.pdbx_seq_one_letter_code
_entity_poly.pdbx_strand_id
1 'polypeptide(L)'
;MSNEDTLISKLIEETCTESVEKDQPNTSIDLRKYFEKRLNQVDFNSISDYLDQHHLSHQALIFETHSGCYRLNFKQSILDFPSNWSIFKEISSSDLLYVDQSLDQDFLLDIFAELCGSFQNIALVKENQEIQLVFLPDEESRDHVKWMKEYFEKKNISTGNEEKIAA
;
A
#
# COMPACT_ATOMS: atom_id res chain seq x y z
N MET A 1 12.25 20.25 -18.51
CA MET A 1 11.06 20.44 -19.36
C MET A 1 9.99 19.54 -18.77
N SER A 2 8.91 20.15 -18.31
CA SER A 2 7.89 19.64 -17.40
C SER A 2 7.08 18.49 -18.03
N ASN A 3 6.93 17.37 -17.31
CA ASN A 3 6.04 16.26 -17.68
C ASN A 3 4.58 16.71 -17.87
N GLU A 4 4.19 17.84 -17.30
CA GLU A 4 2.88 18.47 -17.47
C GLU A 4 2.61 18.89 -18.92
N ASP A 5 3.62 19.40 -19.63
CA ASP A 5 3.48 19.80 -21.03
C ASP A 5 3.22 18.58 -21.92
N THR A 6 3.76 17.42 -21.55
CA THR A 6 3.58 16.16 -22.29
C THR A 6 2.19 15.57 -22.08
N LEU A 7 1.60 15.76 -20.89
CA LEU A 7 0.26 15.30 -20.56
C LEU A 7 -0.81 16.17 -21.22
N ILE A 8 -0.62 17.50 -21.17
CA ILE A 8 -1.53 18.45 -21.81
C ILE A 8 -1.50 18.28 -23.32
N SER A 9 -0.33 18.08 -23.93
CA SER A 9 -0.23 17.83 -25.38
C SER A 9 -0.94 16.54 -25.82
N LYS A 10 -0.84 15.44 -25.05
CA LYS A 10 -1.57 14.20 -25.33
C LYS A 10 -3.08 14.34 -25.18
N LEU A 11 -3.54 15.09 -24.17
CA LEU A 11 -4.96 15.39 -23.96
C LEU A 11 -5.57 16.18 -25.13
N ILE A 12 -4.81 17.14 -25.68
CA ILE A 12 -5.25 17.93 -26.84
C ILE A 12 -5.29 17.07 -28.11
N GLU A 13 -4.28 16.22 -28.34
CA GLU A 13 -4.27 15.30 -29.49
C GLU A 13 -5.47 14.34 -29.50
N GLU A 14 -5.83 13.75 -28.36
CA GLU A 14 -6.97 12.81 -28.25
C GLU A 14 -8.32 13.52 -28.43
N THR A 15 -8.48 14.73 -27.87
CA THR A 15 -9.73 15.50 -28.02
C THR A 15 -9.93 16.01 -29.46
N CYS A 16 -8.85 16.28 -30.19
CA CYS A 16 -8.91 16.73 -31.58
C CYS A 16 -9.04 15.58 -32.59
N THR A 17 -8.69 14.34 -32.22
CA THR A 17 -8.81 13.16 -33.10
C THR A 17 -10.16 12.46 -33.02
N GLU A 18 -10.96 12.68 -31.98
CA GLU A 18 -12.36 12.20 -31.88
C GLU A 18 -13.37 13.07 -32.67
N SER A 19 -12.96 13.58 -33.83
CA SER A 19 -13.88 14.20 -34.76
C SER A 19 -14.15 13.25 -35.92
N VAL A 20 -15.37 12.71 -35.93
CA VAL A 20 -16.05 12.05 -37.06
C VAL A 20 -15.73 10.57 -37.25
N GLU A 21 -16.48 9.69 -36.58
CA GLU A 21 -17.34 8.71 -37.28
C GLU A 21 -18.23 7.90 -36.33
N LYS A 22 -19.55 8.04 -36.57
CA LYS A 22 -20.67 7.13 -36.23
C LYS A 22 -21.42 7.33 -34.91
N ASP A 23 -22.59 7.96 -35.09
CA ASP A 23 -23.83 7.91 -34.31
C ASP A 23 -24.03 6.64 -33.46
N GLN A 24 -23.69 6.73 -32.18
CA GLN A 24 -24.35 5.96 -31.12
C GLN A 24 -24.74 6.90 -29.98
N PRO A 25 -25.90 6.68 -29.33
CA PRO A 25 -26.42 7.58 -28.32
C PRO A 25 -25.47 7.58 -27.12
N ASN A 26 -24.91 8.76 -26.83
CA ASN A 26 -24.02 9.06 -25.72
C ASN A 26 -24.47 8.39 -24.42
N THR A 27 -23.84 7.26 -24.07
CA THR A 27 -23.55 7.00 -22.66
C THR A 27 -22.63 8.14 -22.24
N SER A 28 -23.14 9.08 -21.45
CA SER A 28 -22.35 10.16 -20.88
C SER A 28 -21.20 9.52 -20.10
N ILE A 29 -20.03 9.38 -20.75
CA ILE A 29 -18.81 8.96 -20.09
C ILE A 29 -18.55 10.07 -19.08
N ASP A 30 -18.78 9.76 -17.81
CA ASP A 30 -18.49 10.66 -16.71
C ASP A 30 -16.97 10.81 -16.67
N LEU A 31 -16.47 11.82 -17.39
CA LEU A 31 -15.05 12.09 -17.54
C LEU A 31 -14.41 12.28 -16.17
N ARG A 32 -15.16 12.76 -15.16
CA ARG A 32 -14.66 12.84 -13.79
C ARG A 32 -14.38 11.46 -13.21
N LYS A 33 -15.29 10.50 -13.34
CA LYS A 33 -15.02 9.10 -12.95
C LYS A 33 -13.93 8.45 -13.79
N TYR A 34 -13.85 8.78 -15.08
CA TYR A 34 -12.79 8.31 -15.96
C TYR A 34 -11.41 8.79 -15.50
N PHE A 35 -11.29 10.09 -15.19
CA PHE A 35 -10.06 10.70 -14.68
C PHE A 35 -9.75 10.30 -13.25
N GLU A 36 -10.74 10.19 -12.35
CA GLU A 36 -10.54 9.62 -11.01
C GLU A 36 -10.02 8.18 -11.10
N LYS A 37 -10.55 7.37 -12.04
CA LYS A 37 -10.07 6.01 -12.28
C LYS A 37 -8.66 5.96 -12.89
N ARG A 38 -8.29 6.92 -13.76
CA ARG A 38 -6.97 7.03 -14.40
C ARG A 38 -5.90 7.68 -13.51
N LEU A 39 -6.27 8.65 -12.67
CA LEU A 39 -5.37 9.30 -11.71
C LEU A 39 -5.09 8.37 -10.53
N ASN A 40 -6.03 7.50 -10.15
CA ASN A 40 -5.79 6.41 -9.20
C ASN A 40 -5.06 5.21 -9.84
N GLN A 41 -4.79 5.25 -11.15
CA GLN A 41 -3.87 4.34 -11.87
C GLN A 41 -2.46 4.94 -11.95
N VAL A 42 -1.98 5.60 -10.89
CA VAL A 42 -0.53 5.63 -10.70
C VAL A 42 -0.18 4.19 -10.33
N ASP A 43 0.32 3.44 -11.30
CA ASP A 43 0.86 2.11 -11.06
C ASP A 43 2.14 2.30 -10.24
N PHE A 44 2.02 2.15 -8.92
CA PHE A 44 3.16 2.10 -8.03
C PHE A 44 3.95 0.83 -8.33
N ASN A 45 5.26 0.98 -8.59
CA ASN A 45 6.11 -0.16 -8.89
C ASN A 45 6.36 -1.03 -7.66
N SER A 46 6.29 -0.44 -6.46
CA SER A 46 6.48 -1.11 -5.17
C SER A 46 5.57 -0.52 -4.09
N ILE A 47 5.42 -1.24 -2.97
CA ILE A 47 4.75 -0.68 -1.80
C ILE A 47 5.51 0.54 -1.25
N SER A 48 6.84 0.47 -1.24
CA SER A 48 7.70 1.55 -0.74
C SER A 48 7.45 2.87 -1.48
N ASP A 49 7.28 2.82 -2.81
CA ASP A 49 6.95 4.01 -3.60
C ASP A 49 5.63 4.66 -3.15
N TYR A 50 4.64 3.83 -2.82
CA TYR A 50 3.34 4.30 -2.31
C TYR A 50 3.50 4.96 -0.95
N LEU A 51 4.19 4.30 -0.03
CA LEU A 51 4.38 4.82 1.32
C LEU A 51 5.13 6.15 1.30
N ASP A 52 6.17 6.27 0.48
CA ASP A 52 6.97 7.48 0.35
C ASP A 52 6.19 8.63 -0.31
N GLN A 53 5.43 8.35 -1.37
CA GLN A 53 4.60 9.36 -2.06
C GLN A 53 3.50 9.91 -1.14
N HIS A 54 2.92 9.07 -0.29
CA HIS A 54 1.90 9.47 0.68
C HIS A 54 2.48 9.95 2.01
N HIS A 55 3.81 10.06 2.12
CA HIS A 55 4.51 10.50 3.34
C HIS A 55 4.11 9.69 4.59
N LEU A 56 3.82 8.39 4.41
CA LEU A 56 3.49 7.50 5.50
C LEU A 56 4.76 7.12 6.26
N SER A 57 4.73 7.25 7.58
CA SER A 57 5.86 6.83 8.41
C SER A 57 5.93 5.31 8.42
N HIS A 58 7.07 4.76 8.00
CA HIS A 58 7.32 3.32 7.99
C HIS A 58 8.73 2.98 8.46
N GLN A 59 8.90 1.74 8.91
CA GLN A 59 10.17 1.21 9.37
C GLN A 59 10.31 -0.25 8.96
N ALA A 60 11.50 -0.64 8.52
CA ALA A 60 11.79 -2.03 8.23
C ALA A 60 11.83 -2.88 9.52
N LEU A 61 11.24 -4.07 9.45
CA LEU A 61 11.32 -5.11 10.46
C LEU A 61 12.25 -6.22 9.95
N ILE A 62 13.30 -6.49 10.72
CA ILE A 62 14.30 -7.50 10.36
C ILE A 62 14.01 -8.76 11.18
N PHE A 63 13.78 -9.89 10.50
CA PHE A 63 13.63 -11.16 11.21
C PHE A 63 15.00 -11.74 11.62
N GLU A 64 15.23 -11.82 12.92
CA GLU A 64 16.45 -12.36 13.52
C GLU A 64 16.29 -13.86 13.77
N THR A 65 16.79 -14.68 12.84
CA THR A 65 16.62 -16.15 12.87
C THR A 65 17.15 -16.80 14.15
N HIS A 66 18.18 -16.24 14.79
CA HIS A 66 18.77 -16.77 16.02
C HIS A 66 17.89 -16.59 17.25
N SER A 67 17.17 -15.47 17.35
CA SER A 67 16.26 -15.19 18.48
C SER A 67 14.82 -15.56 18.18
N GLY A 68 14.45 -15.71 16.89
CA GLY A 68 13.07 -15.92 16.47
C GLY A 68 12.21 -14.67 16.63
N CYS A 69 12.82 -13.48 16.67
CA CYS A 69 12.12 -12.20 16.83
C CYS A 69 12.20 -11.34 15.57
N TYR A 70 11.19 -10.50 15.37
CA TYR A 70 11.25 -9.35 14.48
C TYR A 70 11.84 -8.16 15.23
N ARG A 71 12.92 -7.61 14.68
CA ARG A 71 13.64 -6.48 15.25
C ARG A 71 13.22 -5.18 14.56
N LEU A 72 12.81 -4.22 15.37
CA LEU A 72 12.55 -2.84 14.99
C LEU A 72 13.63 -1.94 15.56
N ASN A 73 14.32 -1.21 14.67
CA ASN A 73 15.18 -0.11 15.07
C ASN A 73 14.35 1.17 15.11
N PHE A 74 14.02 1.64 16.31
CA PHE A 74 13.18 2.82 16.48
C PHE A 74 13.92 3.90 17.27
N LYS A 75 14.20 5.03 16.62
CA LYS A 75 15.02 6.13 17.17
C LYS A 75 16.41 5.62 17.60
N GLN A 76 16.66 5.51 18.90
CA GLN A 76 17.92 5.01 19.48
C GLN A 76 17.73 3.70 20.24
N SER A 77 16.57 3.07 20.10
CA SER A 77 16.19 1.84 20.79
C SER A 77 16.03 0.69 19.80
N ILE A 78 16.32 -0.51 20.28
CA ILE A 78 16.05 -1.76 19.58
C ILE A 78 14.89 -2.44 20.31
N LEU A 79 13.86 -2.79 19.55
CA LEU A 79 12.69 -3.50 20.06
C LEU A 79 12.60 -4.84 19.34
N ASP A 80 12.55 -5.92 20.11
CA ASP A 80 12.44 -7.28 19.59
C ASP A 80 11.04 -7.82 19.90
N PHE A 81 10.30 -8.15 18.85
CA PHE A 81 8.96 -8.74 18.91
C PHE A 81 9.02 -10.22 18.57
N PRO A 82 8.69 -11.14 19.50
CA PRO A 82 8.65 -12.57 19.21
C PRO A 82 7.75 -12.89 18.01
N SER A 83 8.22 -13.74 17.10
CA SER A 83 7.45 -14.11 15.90
C SER A 83 6.16 -14.87 16.17
N ASN A 84 5.95 -15.36 17.40
CA ASN A 84 4.72 -16.02 17.81
C ASN A 84 3.70 -15.09 18.48
N TRP A 85 3.98 -13.78 18.56
CA TRP A 85 3.07 -12.79 19.15
C TRP A 85 2.16 -12.16 18.12
N SER A 86 0.86 -12.09 18.44
CA SER A 86 -0.13 -11.26 17.74
C SER A 86 0.00 -11.36 16.20
N ILE A 87 -0.03 -10.23 15.50
CA ILE A 87 0.15 -10.10 14.06
C ILE A 87 1.49 -10.64 13.54
N PHE A 88 2.54 -10.73 14.36
CA PHE A 88 3.84 -11.27 13.92
C PHE A 88 3.79 -12.77 13.63
N LYS A 89 2.81 -13.48 14.21
CA LYS A 89 2.55 -14.89 13.92
C LYS A 89 1.94 -15.09 12.53
N GLU A 90 1.21 -14.10 12.04
CA GLU A 90 0.40 -14.22 10.82
C GLU A 90 1.15 -13.67 9.59
N ILE A 91 2.13 -12.79 9.78
CA ILE A 91 2.83 -12.09 8.67
C ILE A 91 3.64 -13.04 7.79
N SER A 92 3.97 -14.24 8.27
CA SER A 92 4.60 -15.27 7.44
C SER A 92 3.68 -15.72 6.29
N SER A 93 2.36 -15.70 6.51
CA SER A 93 1.33 -16.21 5.60
C SER A 93 0.47 -15.13 4.92
N SER A 94 0.65 -13.86 5.27
CA SER A 94 -0.09 -12.74 4.69
C SER A 94 0.86 -11.67 4.15
N ASP A 95 0.46 -11.00 3.08
CA ASP A 95 1.19 -9.85 2.54
C ASP A 95 0.85 -8.55 3.28
N LEU A 96 -0.30 -8.52 3.95
CA LEU A 96 -0.79 -7.35 4.68
C LEU A 96 -1.53 -7.78 5.95
N LEU A 97 -1.19 -7.17 7.08
CA LEU A 97 -1.95 -7.25 8.32
C LEU A 97 -2.21 -5.85 8.83
N TYR A 98 -3.39 -5.62 9.36
CA TYR A 98 -3.83 -4.32 9.86
C TYR A 98 -4.36 -4.45 11.27
N VAL A 99 -3.86 -3.60 12.17
CA VAL A 99 -4.34 -3.49 13.55
C VAL A 99 -4.88 -2.09 13.75
N ASP A 100 -6.17 -2.03 14.08
CA ASP A 100 -6.81 -0.84 14.59
C ASP A 100 -7.25 -1.04 16.03
N GLN A 101 -7.71 0.04 16.66
CA GLN A 101 -8.17 0.04 18.04
C GLN A 101 -9.29 -0.97 18.32
N SER A 102 -10.07 -1.39 17.31
CA SER A 102 -11.12 -2.38 17.50
C SER A 102 -10.60 -3.82 17.53
N LEU A 103 -9.40 -4.04 17.00
CA LEU A 103 -8.76 -5.35 16.87
C LEU A 103 -7.58 -5.55 17.82
N ASP A 104 -7.15 -4.51 18.55
CA ASP A 104 -6.01 -4.57 19.46
C ASP A 104 -6.33 -5.33 20.77
N GLN A 105 -6.42 -6.65 20.68
CA GLN A 105 -6.65 -7.52 21.83
C GLN A 105 -5.38 -7.77 22.64
N ASP A 106 -4.20 -7.47 22.08
CA ASP A 106 -2.89 -7.82 22.63
C ASP A 106 -2.09 -6.61 23.15
N PHE A 107 -2.73 -5.42 23.24
CA PHE A 107 -2.10 -4.16 23.70
C PHE A 107 -0.90 -3.72 22.85
N LEU A 108 -0.87 -4.11 21.58
CA LEU A 108 0.22 -3.79 20.69
C LEU A 108 0.22 -2.31 20.35
N LEU A 109 -0.96 -1.70 20.17
CA LEU A 109 -1.08 -0.27 19.90
C LEU A 109 -0.68 0.55 21.12
N ASP A 110 -0.89 0.06 22.34
CA ASP A 110 -0.42 0.74 23.56
C ASP A 110 1.11 0.82 23.61
N ILE A 111 1.81 -0.28 23.26
CA ILE A 111 3.27 -0.30 23.17
C ILE A 111 3.75 0.74 22.16
N PHE A 112 3.16 0.77 20.96
CA PHE A 112 3.54 1.74 19.95
C PHE A 112 3.14 3.17 20.31
N ALA A 113 2.03 3.37 21.01
CA ALA A 113 1.60 4.68 21.50
C ALA A 113 2.58 5.24 22.53
N GLU A 114 3.12 4.40 23.43
CA GLU A 114 4.17 4.79 24.38
C GLU A 114 5.45 5.23 23.64
N LEU A 115 5.83 4.52 22.57
CA LEU A 115 7.04 4.80 21.79
C LEU A 115 6.92 6.05 20.90
N CYS A 116 5.75 6.23 20.28
CA CYS A 116 5.46 7.31 19.36
C CYS A 116 4.99 8.59 20.08
N GLY A 117 4.45 8.47 21.29
CA GLY A 117 3.81 9.56 22.03
C GLY A 117 2.38 9.87 21.56
N SER A 118 1.84 9.06 20.66
CA SER A 118 0.48 9.17 20.12
C SER A 118 -0.03 7.82 19.65
N PHE A 119 -1.34 7.60 19.76
CA PHE A 119 -1.99 6.43 19.20
C PHE A 119 -2.06 6.53 17.68
N GLN A 120 -1.60 5.48 17.00
CA GLN A 120 -1.66 5.33 15.56
C GLN A 120 -2.09 3.90 15.24
N ASN A 121 -2.91 3.73 14.21
CA ASN A 121 -3.19 2.39 13.69
C ASN A 121 -1.91 1.89 13.00
N ILE A 122 -1.71 0.58 12.95
CA ILE A 122 -0.51 0.01 12.34
C ILE A 122 -0.86 -1.01 11.27
N ALA A 123 -0.05 -1.06 10.24
CA ALA A 123 -0.07 -2.14 9.27
C ALA A 123 1.31 -2.79 9.18
N LEU A 124 1.33 -4.13 9.11
CA LEU A 124 2.50 -4.87 8.65
C LEU A 124 2.31 -5.17 7.18
N VAL A 125 3.27 -4.72 6.37
CA VAL A 125 3.27 -4.94 4.93
C VAL A 125 4.47 -5.78 4.57
N LYS A 126 4.25 -6.84 3.78
CA LYS A 126 5.30 -7.75 3.35
C LYS A 126 5.37 -7.76 1.83
N GLU A 127 6.52 -7.38 1.31
CA GLU A 127 6.81 -7.37 -0.13
C GLU A 127 8.22 -7.93 -0.36
N ASN A 128 8.37 -8.88 -1.31
CA ASN A 128 9.67 -9.44 -1.68
C ASN A 128 10.50 -9.98 -0.49
N GLN A 129 9.84 -10.54 0.54
CA GLN A 129 10.42 -11.00 1.81
C GLN A 129 10.84 -9.90 2.80
N GLU A 130 10.75 -8.63 2.41
CA GLU A 130 10.90 -7.50 3.32
C GLU A 130 9.58 -7.25 4.04
N ILE A 131 9.66 -6.97 5.34
CA ILE A 131 8.50 -6.63 6.16
C ILE A 131 8.69 -5.19 6.65
N GLN A 132 7.68 -4.37 6.44
CA GLN A 132 7.64 -2.99 6.89
C GLN A 132 6.49 -2.82 7.89
N LEU A 133 6.80 -2.16 9.00
CA LEU A 133 5.82 -1.62 9.92
C LEU A 133 5.44 -0.22 9.46
N VAL A 134 4.18 -0.02 9.13
CA VAL A 134 3.63 1.25 8.66
C VAL A 134 2.73 1.82 9.73
N PHE A 135 2.98 3.08 10.09
CA PHE A 135 2.16 3.84 11.01
C PHE A 135 1.11 4.64 10.22
N LEU A 136 -0.16 4.42 10.54
CA LEU A 136 -1.30 4.97 9.83
C LEU A 136 -2.06 5.98 10.72
N PRO A 137 -2.22 7.24 10.26
CA PRO A 137 -3.11 8.19 10.91
C PRO A 137 -4.55 7.67 10.93
N ASP A 138 -5.28 7.93 12.01
CA ASP A 138 -6.62 7.37 12.20
C ASP A 138 -7.59 7.76 11.07
N GLU A 139 -7.58 9.03 10.67
CA GLU A 139 -8.51 9.62 9.69
C GLU A 139 -8.47 8.93 8.32
N GLU A 140 -7.29 8.51 7.84
CA GLU A 140 -7.08 7.97 6.49
C GLU A 140 -6.66 6.49 6.48
N SER A 141 -6.47 5.89 7.66
CA SER A 141 -5.97 4.52 7.84
C SER A 141 -6.71 3.48 6.98
N ARG A 142 -8.04 3.56 6.93
CA ARG A 142 -8.88 2.61 6.19
C ARG A 142 -8.71 2.71 4.68
N ASP A 143 -8.52 3.91 4.15
CA ASP A 143 -8.36 4.12 2.72
C ASP A 143 -6.99 3.62 2.25
N HIS A 144 -5.93 3.86 3.04
CA HIS A 144 -4.62 3.29 2.79
C HIS A 144 -4.64 1.77 2.81
N VAL A 145 -5.23 1.16 3.85
CA VAL A 145 -5.33 -0.30 3.96
C VAL A 145 -6.12 -0.89 2.80
N LYS A 146 -7.21 -0.23 2.39
CA LYS A 146 -7.99 -0.66 1.23
C LYS A 146 -7.15 -0.64 -0.05
N TRP A 147 -6.42 0.44 -0.29
CA TRP A 147 -5.54 0.54 -1.44
C TRP A 147 -4.44 -0.54 -1.42
N MET A 148 -3.80 -0.77 -0.27
CA MET A 148 -2.77 -1.80 -0.13
C MET A 148 -3.31 -3.21 -0.39
N LYS A 149 -4.54 -3.51 0.07
CA LYS A 149 -5.21 -4.79 -0.26
C LYS A 149 -5.39 -4.94 -1.77
N GLU A 150 -5.93 -3.93 -2.43
CA GLU A 150 -6.13 -3.94 -3.88
C GLU A 150 -4.80 -4.07 -4.64
N TYR A 151 -3.72 -3.47 -4.13
CA TYR A 151 -2.38 -3.59 -4.68
C TYR A 151 -1.88 -5.04 -4.65
N PHE A 152 -1.90 -5.70 -3.48
CA PHE A 152 -1.44 -7.08 -3.36
C PHE A 152 -2.34 -8.08 -4.10
N GLU A 153 -3.65 -7.86 -4.13
CA GLU A 153 -4.58 -8.68 -4.93
C GLU A 153 -4.22 -8.63 -6.42
N LYS A 154 -4.00 -7.44 -6.98
CA LYS A 154 -3.58 -7.27 -8.38
C LYS A 154 -2.22 -7.90 -8.65
N LYS A 155 -1.25 -7.67 -7.76
CA LYS A 155 0.10 -8.20 -7.90
C LYS A 155 0.10 -9.73 -7.93
N ASN A 156 -0.58 -10.37 -6.98
CA ASN A 156 -0.66 -11.83 -6.90
C ASN A 156 -1.38 -12.46 -8.10
N ILE A 157 -2.37 -11.79 -8.68
CA ILE A 157 -3.03 -12.23 -9.93
C ILE A 157 -2.07 -12.17 -11.12
N SER A 158 -1.29 -11.09 -11.25
CA SER A 158 -0.34 -10.92 -12.34
C SER A 158 0.76 -11.98 -12.31
N THR A 159 1.35 -12.24 -11.14
CA THR A 159 2.39 -13.27 -10.99
C THR A 159 1.85 -14.68 -11.26
N GLY A 160 0.63 -14.99 -10.80
CA GLY A 160 -0.01 -16.29 -11.03
C GLY A 160 -0.42 -16.57 -12.48
N ASN A 161 -0.55 -15.54 -13.32
CA ASN A 161 -0.80 -15.69 -14.75
C ASN A 161 0.50 -15.93 -15.54
N GLU A 162 1.62 -15.36 -15.13
CA GLU A 162 2.92 -15.59 -15.78
C GLU A 162 3.43 -17.03 -15.55
N GLU A 163 3.23 -17.59 -14.35
CA GLU A 163 3.60 -18.99 -14.07
C GLU A 163 2.78 -20.02 -14.87
N LYS A 164 1.54 -19.70 -15.24
CA LYS A 164 0.69 -20.58 -16.07
C LYS A 164 1.03 -20.56 -17.56
N ILE A 165 1.75 -19.54 -18.03
CA ILE A 165 2.17 -19.42 -19.43
C ILE A 165 3.55 -20.08 -19.63
N ALA A 166 4.30 -20.27 -18.55
CA ALA A 166 5.63 -20.90 -18.55
C ALA A 166 5.62 -22.43 -18.25
N ALA A 167 4.46 -23.04 -18.02
CA ALA A 167 4.26 -24.47 -17.78
C ALA A 167 3.54 -25.15 -18.95
#